data_AF-A0AAN5TA44-F1
#
_entry.id   AF-A0AAN5TA44-F1
#
_cell.length_a   1.000
_cell.length_b   1.000
_cell.length_c   1.000
_cell.angle_alpha   90.00
_cell.angle_beta   90.00
_cell.angle_gamma   90.00
#
_symmetry.space_group_name_H-M   'P 1'
#
loop_
_entity.id
_entity.type
_entity.pdbx_description
1 polymer ?
#
loop_
_entity_poly.entity_id
_entity_poly.type
_entity_poly.pdbx_seq_one_letter_code
_entity_poly.pdbx_strand_id
1 'polypeptide(L)'
;MSEKINEAIQDIAGKHGVVLGRDDPVLILQTMNDRLLEENRKAQQEMLTQFKEEMESISSQWKVDAKDKAEKVLNAALASSKEAMNKMLGEATNESVLIMRNLILDALMEARDLTHQTRTRNQLALLSLFAMLTVTCLFMLLFFIYVIG
;
A
#
# COMPACT_ATOMS: atom_id res chain seq x y z
N MET A 1 22.55 40.91 -56.90
CA MET A 1 21.75 39.95 -57.69
C MET A 1 22.06 38.59 -57.10
N SER A 2 21.05 37.82 -56.69
CA SER A 2 21.29 36.50 -56.09
C SER A 2 21.98 35.61 -57.12
N GLU A 3 23.08 34.94 -56.72
CA GLU A 3 23.81 33.99 -57.58
C GLU A 3 22.85 32.94 -58.17
N LYS A 4 21.86 32.52 -57.37
CA LYS A 4 20.77 31.62 -57.79
C LYS A 4 19.90 32.15 -58.93
N ILE A 5 19.68 33.47 -59.01
CA ILE A 5 18.87 34.07 -60.09
C ILE A 5 19.67 34.05 -61.40
N ASN A 6 20.97 34.31 -61.35
CA ASN A 6 21.82 34.25 -62.54
C ASN A 6 21.98 32.82 -63.06
N GLU A 7 22.13 31.85 -62.15
CA GLU A 7 22.10 30.43 -62.50
C GLU A 7 20.76 30.05 -63.14
N ALA A 8 19.62 30.47 -62.56
CA ALA A 8 18.30 30.20 -63.13
C ALA A 8 18.13 30.80 -64.54
N ILE A 9 18.63 32.01 -64.78
CA ILE A 9 18.60 32.64 -66.12
C ILE A 9 19.44 31.84 -67.12
N GLN A 10 20.65 31.42 -66.74
CA GLN A 10 21.50 30.57 -67.60
C GLN A 10 20.87 29.21 -67.89
N ASP A 11 20.28 28.58 -66.87
CA ASP A 11 19.63 27.27 -67.01
C ASP A 11 18.42 27.33 -67.94
N ILE A 12 17.61 28.39 -67.83
CA ILE A 12 16.44 28.61 -68.70
C ILE A 12 16.90 28.89 -70.14
N ALA A 13 17.94 29.71 -70.32
CA ALA A 13 18.50 29.98 -71.64
C ALA A 13 19.07 28.70 -72.29
N GLY A 14 19.80 27.87 -71.53
CA GLY A 14 20.38 26.63 -72.02
C GLY A 14 19.36 25.53 -72.35
N LYS A 15 18.32 25.38 -71.52
CA LYS A 15 17.30 24.31 -71.68
C LYS A 15 16.17 24.68 -72.63
N HIS A 16 15.77 25.95 -72.68
CA HIS A 16 14.58 26.39 -73.39
C HIS A 16 14.89 27.34 -74.56
N GLY A 17 16.15 27.78 -74.71
CA GLY A 17 16.56 28.68 -75.79
C GLY A 17 16.00 30.11 -75.68
N VAL A 18 15.49 30.48 -74.50
CA VAL A 18 14.88 31.79 -74.24
C VAL A 18 15.81 32.64 -73.38
N VAL A 19 16.15 33.83 -73.85
CA VAL A 19 16.97 34.80 -73.10
C VAL A 19 16.04 35.71 -72.30
N LEU A 20 16.09 35.61 -70.97
CA LEU A 20 15.28 36.44 -70.07
C LEU A 20 15.98 37.77 -69.78
N GLY A 21 15.25 38.88 -69.94
CA GLY A 21 15.70 40.20 -69.50
C GLY A 21 15.49 40.42 -68.01
N ARG A 22 16.16 41.41 -67.40
CA ARG A 22 16.03 41.69 -65.94
C ARG A 22 14.62 42.08 -65.52
N ASP A 23 13.87 42.70 -66.43
CA ASP A 23 12.49 43.14 -66.20
C ASP A 23 11.47 42.09 -66.69
N ASP A 24 11.93 40.88 -67.01
CA ASP A 24 11.05 39.81 -67.44
C ASP A 24 10.09 39.41 -66.29
N PRO A 25 8.77 39.40 -66.53
CA PRO A 25 7.78 39.03 -65.53
C PRO A 25 8.03 37.66 -64.87
N VAL A 26 8.65 36.72 -65.58
CA VAL A 26 9.00 35.40 -65.04
C VAL A 26 10.00 35.50 -63.89
N LEU A 27 10.97 36.42 -63.97
CA LEU A 27 11.95 36.64 -62.90
C LEU A 27 11.35 37.37 -61.68
N ILE A 28 10.34 38.22 -61.91
CA ILE A 28 9.57 38.85 -60.82
C ILE A 28 8.78 37.77 -60.06
N LEU A 29 8.12 36.84 -60.77
CA LEU A 29 7.42 35.72 -60.16
C LEU A 29 8.37 34.80 -59.38
N GLN A 30 9.55 34.51 -59.91
CA GLN A 30 10.58 33.75 -59.19
C GLN A 30 10.95 34.44 -57.87
N THR A 31 11.17 35.75 -57.90
CA THR A 31 11.52 36.53 -56.70
C THR A 31 10.38 36.54 -55.67
N MET A 32 9.13 36.67 -56.12
CA MET A 32 7.96 36.58 -55.24
C MET A 32 7.79 35.18 -54.64
N ASN A 33 8.00 34.14 -55.43
CA ASN A 33 7.92 32.75 -54.98
C ASN A 33 8.99 32.44 -53.93
N ASP A 34 10.23 32.85 -54.15
CA ASP A 34 11.31 32.66 -53.17
C ASP A 34 11.01 33.38 -51.84
N ARG A 35 10.42 34.58 -51.91
CA ARG A 35 9.99 35.32 -50.72
C ARG A 35 8.84 34.62 -50.00
N LEU A 36 7.84 34.14 -50.73
CA LEU A 36 6.73 33.38 -50.16
C LEU A 36 7.21 32.08 -49.51
N LEU A 37 8.16 31.38 -50.11
CA LEU A 37 8.74 30.16 -49.54
C LEU A 37 9.49 30.44 -48.25
N GLU A 38 10.27 31.53 -48.19
CA GLU A 38 10.98 31.91 -46.97
C GLU A 38 10.03 32.37 -45.86
N GLU A 39 8.97 33.11 -46.20
CA GLU A 39 7.92 33.50 -45.24
C GLU A 39 7.15 32.27 -44.73
N ASN A 40 6.81 31.32 -45.60
CA ASN A 40 6.20 30.04 -45.19
C ASN A 40 7.12 29.24 -44.28
N ARG A 41 8.42 29.16 -44.59
CA ARG A 41 9.39 28.44 -43.76
C ARG A 41 9.49 29.04 -42.36
N LYS A 42 9.47 30.37 -42.26
CA LYS A 42 9.46 31.08 -40.97
C LYS A 42 8.16 30.80 -40.20
N ALA A 43 7.00 30.93 -40.84
CA ALA A 43 5.72 30.66 -40.20
C ALA A 43 5.62 29.21 -39.70
N GLN A 44 6.10 28.24 -40.49
CA GLN A 44 6.17 26.84 -40.06
C GLN A 44 7.12 26.64 -38.88
N GLN A 45 8.28 27.30 -38.87
CA GLN A 45 9.22 27.21 -37.77
C GLN A 45 8.65 27.79 -36.47
N GLU A 46 7.96 28.93 -36.55
CA GLU A 46 7.27 29.54 -35.41
C GLU A 46 6.17 28.62 -34.86
N MET A 47 5.34 28.06 -35.74
CA MET A 47 4.31 27.09 -35.36
C MET A 47 4.88 25.85 -34.67
N LEU A 48 5.99 25.28 -35.19
CA LEU A 48 6.65 24.13 -34.57
C LEU A 48 7.26 24.47 -33.21
N THR A 49 7.74 25.70 -33.05
CA THR A 49 8.30 26.18 -31.78
C THR A 49 7.20 26.28 -30.73
N GLN A 50 6.08 26.91 -31.07
CA GLN A 50 4.90 26.99 -30.19
C GLN A 50 4.37 25.60 -29.83
N PHE A 51 4.24 24.71 -30.82
CA PHE A 51 3.79 23.33 -30.56
C PHE A 51 4.70 22.60 -29.57
N LYS A 52 6.02 22.78 -29.70
CA LYS A 52 6.99 22.19 -28.77
C LYS A 52 6.82 22.76 -27.35
N GLU A 53 6.66 24.07 -27.22
CA GLU A 53 6.44 24.74 -25.92
C GLU A 53 5.14 24.26 -25.25
N GLU A 54 4.04 24.15 -26.01
CA GLU A 54 2.78 23.60 -25.52
C GLU A 54 2.93 22.14 -25.07
N MET A 55 3.66 21.33 -25.84
CA MET A 55 3.92 19.93 -25.50
C MET A 55 4.75 19.80 -24.21
N GLU A 56 5.77 20.64 -24.03
CA GLU A 56 6.55 20.70 -22.79
C GLU A 56 5.69 21.13 -21.59
N SER A 57 4.81 22.13 -21.78
CA SER A 57 3.87 22.59 -20.76
C SER A 57 2.90 21.49 -20.33
N ILE A 58 2.24 20.83 -21.29
CA ILE A 58 1.32 19.71 -21.05
C ILE A 58 2.06 18.56 -20.35
N SER A 59 3.24 18.19 -20.85
CA SER A 59 4.04 17.11 -20.25
C SER A 59 4.42 17.41 -18.79
N SER A 60 4.81 18.65 -18.50
CA SER A 60 5.10 19.10 -17.13
C SER A 60 3.87 19.02 -16.24
N GLN A 61 2.72 19.49 -16.72
CA GLN A 61 1.45 19.42 -15.99
C GLN A 61 1.03 17.97 -15.72
N TRP A 62 1.10 17.11 -16.73
CA TRP A 62 0.81 15.68 -16.60
C TRP A 62 1.71 14.99 -15.57
N LYS A 63 3.00 15.35 -15.51
CA LYS A 63 3.91 14.82 -14.49
C LYS A 63 3.46 15.20 -13.08
N VAL A 64 3.02 16.44 -12.88
CA VAL A 64 2.51 16.91 -11.58
C VAL A 64 1.20 16.22 -11.23
N ASP A 65 0.25 16.16 -12.16
CA ASP A 65 -1.07 15.56 -11.95
C ASP A 65 -0.97 14.05 -11.70
N ALA A 66 -0.10 13.34 -12.44
CA ALA A 66 0.16 11.93 -12.22
C ALA A 66 0.75 11.67 -10.83
N LYS A 67 1.66 12.53 -10.37
CA LYS A 67 2.24 12.46 -9.02
C LYS A 67 1.16 12.68 -7.94
N ASP A 68 0.39 13.75 -8.04
CA ASP A 68 -0.68 14.06 -7.07
C ASP A 68 -1.73 12.93 -7.03
N LYS A 69 -2.11 12.39 -8.19
CA LYS A 69 -3.04 11.27 -8.26
C LYS A 69 -2.46 10.01 -7.63
N ALA A 70 -1.20 9.69 -7.89
CA ALA A 70 -0.52 8.55 -7.29
C ALA A 70 -0.43 8.69 -5.77
N GLU A 71 -0.06 9.87 -5.26
CA GLU A 71 -0.01 10.15 -3.82
C GLU A 71 -1.39 10.03 -3.17
N LYS A 72 -2.44 10.56 -3.79
CA LYS A 72 -3.82 10.42 -3.29
C LYS A 72 -4.27 8.96 -3.21
N VAL A 73 -4.04 8.19 -4.27
CA VAL A 73 -4.42 6.77 -4.30
C VAL A 73 -3.61 5.98 -3.26
N LEU A 74 -2.30 6.23 -3.17
CA LEU A 74 -1.44 5.57 -2.20
C LEU A 74 -1.86 5.89 -0.76
N ASN A 75 -2.14 7.15 -0.45
CA ASN A 75 -2.58 7.56 0.87
C ASN A 75 -3.95 6.98 1.23
N ALA A 76 -4.88 6.92 0.29
CA ALA A 76 -6.17 6.27 0.50
C ALA A 76 -6.01 4.76 0.77
N ALA A 77 -5.17 4.08 -0.01
CA ALA A 77 -4.86 2.67 0.19
C ALA A 77 -4.18 2.42 1.54
N LEU A 78 -3.23 3.28 1.92
CA LEU A 78 -2.53 3.19 3.21
C LEU A 78 -3.47 3.41 4.39
N ALA A 79 -4.37 4.40 4.30
CA ALA A 79 -5.38 4.66 5.31
C ALA A 79 -6.31 3.44 5.49
N SER A 80 -6.81 2.89 4.38
CA SER A 80 -7.63 1.68 4.40
C SER A 80 -6.88 0.47 4.97
N SER A 81 -5.62 0.28 4.61
CA SER A 81 -4.79 -0.80 5.15
C SER A 81 -4.57 -0.66 6.66
N LYS A 82 -4.36 0.57 7.15
CA LYS A 82 -4.19 0.84 8.58
C LYS A 82 -5.48 0.57 9.35
N GLU A 83 -6.62 0.95 8.80
CA GLU A 83 -7.93 0.66 9.39
C GLU A 83 -8.18 -0.85 9.48
N ALA A 84 -7.94 -1.58 8.38
CA ALA A 84 -8.07 -3.04 8.36
C ALA A 84 -7.14 -3.71 9.38
N MET A 85 -5.89 -3.25 9.48
CA MET A 85 -4.93 -3.76 10.45
C MET A 85 -5.37 -3.50 11.89
N ASN A 86 -5.84 -2.29 12.20
CA ASN A 86 -6.35 -1.96 13.52
C ASN A 86 -7.57 -2.82 13.90
N LYS A 87 -8.47 -3.07 12.94
CA LYS A 87 -9.63 -3.94 13.15
C LYS A 87 -9.19 -5.38 13.46
N MET A 88 -8.35 -5.97 12.61
CA MET A 88 -7.83 -7.33 12.82
C MET A 88 -7.07 -7.46 14.13
N LEU A 89 -6.25 -6.46 14.49
CA LEU A 89 -5.51 -6.46 15.74
C LEU A 89 -6.45 -6.36 16.95
N GLY A 90 -7.49 -5.54 16.87
CA GLY A 90 -8.52 -5.43 17.90
C GLY A 90 -9.29 -6.74 18.09
N GLU A 91 -9.69 -7.39 16.99
CA GLU A 91 -10.36 -8.70 17.01
C GLU A 91 -9.45 -9.78 17.62
N ALA A 92 -8.20 -9.89 17.15
CA ALA A 92 -7.24 -10.87 17.65
C ALA A 92 -6.89 -10.64 19.13
N THR A 93 -6.77 -9.39 19.56
CA THR A 93 -6.50 -9.06 20.97
C THR A 93 -7.69 -9.43 21.85
N ASN A 94 -8.92 -9.13 21.42
CA ASN A 94 -10.13 -9.50 22.16
C ASN A 94 -10.28 -11.01 22.28
N GLU A 95 -10.04 -11.75 21.20
CA GLU A 95 -10.05 -13.21 21.20
C GLU A 95 -8.99 -13.77 22.16
N SER A 96 -7.77 -13.23 22.09
CA SER A 96 -6.67 -13.63 23.00
C SER A 96 -7.00 -13.37 24.46
N VAL A 97 -7.63 -12.23 24.78
CA VAL A 97 -8.07 -11.89 26.14
C VAL A 97 -9.17 -12.85 26.62
N LEU A 98 -10.11 -13.22 25.75
CA LEU A 98 -11.15 -14.20 26.07
C LEU A 98 -10.55 -15.58 26.38
N ILE A 99 -9.64 -16.06 25.52
CA ILE A 99 -8.94 -17.32 25.73
C ILE A 99 -8.16 -17.29 27.05
N MET A 100 -7.40 -16.22 27.30
CA MET A 100 -6.63 -16.07 28.53
C MET A 100 -7.52 -16.04 29.77
N ARG A 101 -8.66 -15.35 29.72
CA ARG A 101 -9.65 -15.37 30.82
C ARG A 101 -10.18 -16.77 31.09
N ASN A 102 -10.54 -17.50 30.05
CA ASN A 102 -11.04 -18.86 30.19
C ASN A 102 -9.97 -19.78 30.80
N LEU A 103 -8.74 -19.72 30.32
CA LEU A 103 -7.62 -20.49 30.90
C LEU A 103 -7.37 -20.15 32.38
N ILE A 104 -7.46 -18.88 32.76
CA ILE A 104 -7.33 -18.47 34.16
C ILE A 104 -8.49 -19.01 35.00
N LEU A 105 -9.72 -18.94 34.50
CA LEU A 105 -10.90 -19.46 35.20
C LEU A 105 -10.82 -20.98 35.37
N ASP A 106 -10.43 -21.71 34.32
CA ASP A 106 -10.26 -23.16 34.35
C ASP A 106 -9.17 -23.55 35.37
N ALA A 107 -8.02 -22.87 35.35
CA ALA A 107 -6.95 -23.11 36.31
C ALA A 107 -7.38 -22.80 37.77
N LEU A 108 -8.16 -21.73 37.99
CA LEU A 108 -8.73 -21.40 39.29
C LEU A 108 -9.74 -22.46 39.77
N MET A 109 -10.57 -22.99 38.86
CA MET A 109 -11.52 -24.04 39.16
C MET A 109 -10.81 -25.35 39.51
N GLU A 110 -9.80 -25.74 38.75
CA GLU A 110 -8.98 -26.92 39.01
C GLU A 110 -8.26 -26.81 40.38
N ALA A 111 -7.64 -25.67 40.67
CA ALA A 111 -6.98 -25.44 41.95
C ALA A 111 -7.98 -25.51 43.13
N ARG A 112 -9.19 -24.98 42.95
CA ARG A 112 -10.25 -25.04 43.96
C ARG A 112 -10.73 -26.47 44.20
N ASP A 113 -10.93 -27.25 43.13
CA ASP A 113 -11.36 -28.64 43.23
C ASP A 113 -10.31 -29.51 43.94
N LEU A 114 -9.04 -29.37 43.57
CA LEU A 114 -7.92 -30.04 44.24
C LEU A 114 -7.86 -29.69 45.74
N THR A 115 -8.07 -28.42 46.09
CA THR A 115 -8.10 -27.96 47.48
C THR A 115 -9.30 -28.57 48.23
N HIS A 116 -10.47 -28.61 47.61
CA HIS A 116 -11.67 -29.20 48.20
C HIS A 116 -11.54 -30.71 48.40
N GLN A 117 -11.01 -31.43 47.40
CA GLN A 117 -10.75 -32.86 47.48
C GLN A 117 -9.72 -33.20 48.58
N THR A 118 -8.68 -32.38 48.71
CA THR A 118 -7.67 -32.52 49.78
C THR A 118 -8.30 -32.30 51.15
N ARG A 119 -9.13 -31.26 51.30
CA ARG A 119 -9.82 -30.96 52.57
C ARG A 119 -10.77 -32.08 52.99
N THR A 120 -11.59 -32.58 52.07
CA THR A 120 -12.55 -33.66 52.36
C THR A 120 -11.84 -34.98 52.67
N ARG A 121 -10.78 -35.32 51.93
CA ARG A 121 -9.92 -36.48 52.28
C ARG A 121 -9.28 -36.33 53.65
N ASN A 122 -8.77 -35.15 53.98
CA ASN A 122 -8.18 -34.91 55.29
C ASN A 122 -9.23 -35.04 56.42
N GLN A 123 -10.44 -34.53 56.22
CA GLN A 123 -11.54 -34.69 57.17
C GLN A 123 -11.94 -36.16 57.35
N LEU A 124 -12.03 -36.92 56.25
CA LEU A 124 -12.29 -38.37 56.30
C LEU A 124 -11.17 -39.12 57.02
N ALA A 125 -9.91 -38.76 56.77
CA ALA A 125 -8.76 -39.35 57.45
C ALA A 125 -8.81 -39.08 58.96
N LEU A 126 -9.08 -37.83 59.38
CA LEU A 126 -9.26 -37.48 60.79
C LEU A 126 -10.41 -38.25 61.45
N LEU A 127 -11.55 -38.38 60.75
CA LEU A 127 -12.71 -39.10 61.27
C LEU A 127 -12.42 -40.61 61.42
N SER A 128 -11.69 -41.19 60.48
CA SER A 128 -11.23 -42.58 60.56
C SER A 128 -10.25 -42.79 61.72
N LEU A 129 -9.35 -41.83 61.97
CA LEU A 129 -8.41 -41.88 63.10
C LEU A 129 -9.16 -41.85 64.44
N PHE A 130 -10.17 -40.99 64.56
CA PHE A 130 -11.01 -40.89 65.75
C PHE A 130 -11.80 -42.18 65.99
N ALA A 131 -12.38 -42.77 64.94
CA ALA A 131 -13.07 -44.05 65.02
C ALA A 131 -12.14 -45.17 65.52
N MET A 132 -10.92 -45.27 64.96
CA MET A 132 -9.93 -46.26 65.40
C MET A 132 -9.56 -46.10 66.88
N LEU A 133 -9.37 -44.86 67.36
CA LEU A 133 -9.10 -44.59 68.78
C LEU A 133 -10.27 -44.98 69.69
N THR A 134 -11.51 -44.75 69.26
CA THR A 134 -12.69 -45.16 70.06
C THR A 134 -12.81 -46.67 70.17
N VAL A 135 -12.56 -47.40 69.08
CA VAL A 135 -12.60 -48.88 69.06
C VAL A 135 -11.51 -49.46 69.97
N THR A 136 -10.28 -48.94 69.89
CA THR A 136 -9.19 -49.42 70.77
C THR A 136 -9.44 -49.10 72.24
N CYS A 137 -10.00 -47.92 72.55
CA CYS A 137 -10.37 -47.55 73.92
C CYS A 137 -11.46 -48.47 74.48
N LEU A 138 -12.51 -48.75 73.71
CA LEU A 138 -13.56 -49.70 74.10
C LEU A 138 -13.01 -51.12 74.31
N PHE A 139 -12.12 -51.57 73.43
CA PHE A 139 -11.46 -52.87 73.56
C PHE A 139 -10.63 -52.97 74.85
N MET A 140 -9.86 -51.93 75.17
CA MET A 140 -9.08 -51.86 76.41
C MET A 140 -9.98 -51.86 77.65
N LEU A 141 -11.11 -51.15 77.63
CA LEU A 141 -12.08 -51.16 78.74
C LEU A 141 -12.71 -52.54 78.94
N LEU A 142 -13.12 -53.22 77.86
CA LEU A 142 -13.64 -54.58 77.93
C LEU A 142 -12.59 -55.57 78.46
N PHE A 143 -11.35 -55.46 78.01
CA PHE A 143 -10.24 -56.28 78.49
C PHE A 143 -9.97 -56.03 79.99
N PHE A 144 -9.99 -54.78 80.44
CA PHE A 144 -9.80 -54.44 81.85
C PHE A 144 -10.93 -55.00 82.73
N ILE A 145 -12.19 -54.91 82.28
CA ILE A 145 -13.34 -55.52 82.97
C ILE A 145 -13.19 -57.04 83.06
N TYR A 146 -12.75 -57.70 81.98
CA TYR A 146 -12.55 -59.15 81.93
C TYR A 146 -11.40 -59.65 82.83
N VAL A 147 -10.35 -58.85 83.03
CA VAL A 147 -9.19 -59.23 83.85
C VAL A 147 -9.42 -59.01 85.35
N ILE A 148 -10.30 -58.07 85.73
CA ILE A 148 -10.57 -57.70 87.13
C ILE A 148 -11.84 -58.33 87.70
N GLY A 149 -12.78 -58.76 86.86
CA GLY A 149 -13.97 -59.54 87.25
C GLY A 149 -13.70 -61.03 87.23
#